data_AF-F0HP31-F1
#
_entry.id   AF-F0HP31-F1
#
_cell.length_a   1.000
_cell.length_b   1.000
_cell.length_c   1.000
_cell.angle_alpha   90.00
_cell.angle_beta   90.00
_cell.angle_gamma   90.00
#
_symmetry.space_group_name_H-M   'P 1'
#
loop_
_entity.id
_entity.type
_entity.pdbx_description
1 polymer ?
#
loop_
_entity_poly.entity_id
_entity_poly.type
_entity_poly.pdbx_seq_one_letter_code
_entity_poly.pdbx_strand_id
1 'polypeptide(L)'
;MMLNYMKSELYRIVHGRELYLFTGVPCAIVLASSVLLWAMASTPDFPYATVRFSLSNLISMLPSLFLLAGLLVWVLFADDRKDGTFKNAVADGCSRRDLFVGKCLVSTGLGLASMTVILAVYVGSAVLLLEGPADAVSILLKGVAAALPFTVACVVLGVAVCSVLPKTSAAFLVWLAIVAIVPSALHAVGMVVEPVGALASWLPYNFFSNEVAINQSGLAEFLWDTPAGLAKCLIAGFAGVAVFGIAGLWRASKTEL
;
A
#
# COMPACT_ATOMS: atom_id res chain seq x y z
N MET A 1 -0.07 23.69 -17.63
CA MET A 1 1.18 23.66 -16.83
C MET A 1 1.31 22.36 -16.05
N MET A 2 0.35 22.02 -15.18
CA MET A 2 0.35 20.76 -14.40
C MET A 2 0.55 19.47 -15.19
N LEU A 3 -0.12 19.33 -16.33
CA LEU A 3 -0.01 18.12 -17.15
C LEU A 3 1.41 17.93 -17.71
N ASN A 4 2.12 19.02 -18.00
CA ASN A 4 3.50 18.96 -18.49
C ASN A 4 4.45 18.57 -17.36
N TYR A 5 4.24 19.10 -16.15
CA TYR A 5 4.97 18.66 -14.96
C TYR A 5 4.74 17.17 -14.68
N MET A 6 3.48 16.70 -14.68
CA MET A 6 3.17 15.27 -14.46
C MET A 6 3.82 14.37 -15.50
N LYS A 7 3.84 14.76 -16.78
CA LYS A 7 4.53 14.02 -17.85
C LYS A 7 6.04 13.98 -17.63
N SER A 8 6.64 15.10 -17.27
CA SER A 8 8.08 15.18 -16.97
C SER A 8 8.44 14.31 -15.76
N GLU A 9 7.61 14.33 -14.72
CA GLU A 9 7.82 13.55 -13.51
C GLU A 9 7.68 12.05 -13.75
N LEU A 10 6.64 11.66 -14.50
CA LEU A 10 6.45 10.28 -14.92
C LEU A 10 7.63 9.82 -15.80
N TYR A 11 8.10 10.65 -16.73
CA TYR A 11 9.25 10.34 -17.57
C TYR A 11 10.52 10.11 -16.72
N ARG A 12 10.80 11.00 -15.77
CA ARG A 12 11.93 10.90 -14.84
C ARG A 12 11.89 9.59 -14.07
N ILE A 13 10.74 9.24 -13.51
CA ILE A 13 10.59 8.05 -12.64
C ILE A 13 10.64 6.76 -13.47
N VAL A 14 9.97 6.70 -14.63
CA VAL A 14 9.95 5.50 -15.49
C VAL A 14 11.31 5.19 -16.10
N HIS A 15 12.17 6.20 -16.27
CA HIS A 15 13.56 5.99 -16.69
C HIS A 15 14.53 5.84 -15.50
N GLY A 16 14.04 6.04 -14.28
CA GLY A 16 14.80 5.84 -13.05
C GLY A 16 14.88 4.36 -12.68
N ARG A 17 16.05 3.91 -12.20
CA ARG A 17 16.27 2.53 -11.73
C ARG A 17 15.41 2.19 -10.51
N GLU A 18 15.05 3.20 -9.73
CA GLU A 18 14.33 3.09 -8.46
C GLU A 18 12.98 2.38 -8.57
N LEU A 19 12.17 2.73 -9.57
CA LEU A 19 10.87 2.10 -9.78
C LEU A 19 11.00 0.61 -10.14
N TYR A 20 11.99 0.28 -10.97
CA TYR A 20 12.26 -1.11 -11.36
C TYR A 20 12.81 -1.94 -10.21
N LEU A 21 13.67 -1.37 -9.36
CA LEU A 21 14.12 -2.05 -8.14
C LEU A 21 12.96 -2.24 -7.15
N PHE A 22 12.16 -1.19 -6.94
CA PHE A 22 10.99 -1.23 -6.06
C PHE A 22 9.97 -2.28 -6.49
N THR A 23 9.75 -2.45 -7.80
CA THR A 23 8.79 -3.46 -8.31
C THR A 23 9.44 -4.84 -8.44
N GLY A 24 10.69 -4.89 -8.91
CA GLY A 24 11.41 -6.13 -9.18
C GLY A 24 11.78 -6.92 -7.93
N VAL A 25 12.12 -6.25 -6.82
CA VAL A 25 12.46 -6.94 -5.56
C VAL A 25 11.25 -7.69 -4.98
N PRO A 26 10.05 -7.08 -4.80
CA PRO A 26 8.84 -7.81 -4.42
C PRO A 26 8.49 -8.91 -5.42
N CYS A 27 8.59 -8.67 -6.73
CA CYS A 27 8.38 -9.71 -7.75
C CYS A 27 9.31 -10.91 -7.53
N ALA A 28 10.60 -10.69 -7.28
CA ALA A 28 11.55 -11.76 -7.01
C ALA A 28 11.21 -12.51 -5.72
N ILE A 29 10.78 -11.81 -4.66
CA ILE A 29 10.38 -12.43 -3.38
C ILE A 29 9.14 -13.32 -3.58
N VAL A 30 8.10 -12.81 -4.24
CA VAL A 30 6.87 -13.59 -4.43
C VAL A 30 7.09 -14.78 -5.37
N LEU A 31 7.90 -14.63 -6.42
CA LEU A 31 8.33 -15.74 -7.26
C LEU A 31 9.12 -16.78 -6.48
N ALA A 32 10.12 -16.35 -5.69
CA ALA A 32 10.92 -17.25 -4.87
C ALA A 32 10.03 -18.02 -3.89
N SER A 33 9.01 -17.39 -3.31
CA SER A 33 8.06 -18.07 -2.42
C SER A 33 7.29 -19.20 -3.13
N SER A 34 6.79 -18.96 -4.34
CA SER A 34 6.11 -19.99 -5.15
C SER A 34 7.06 -21.12 -5.57
N VAL A 35 8.29 -20.78 -5.96
CA VAL A 35 9.32 -21.77 -6.34
C VAL A 35 9.75 -22.62 -5.15
N LEU A 36 9.87 -22.04 -3.95
CA LEU A 36 10.18 -22.78 -2.74
C LEU A 36 9.07 -23.77 -2.38
N LEU A 37 7.80 -23.35 -2.46
CA LEU A 37 6.66 -24.25 -2.22
C LEU A 37 6.63 -25.39 -3.25
N TRP A 38 6.93 -25.09 -4.51
CA TRP A 38 7.04 -26.10 -5.56
C TRP A 38 8.21 -27.07 -5.33
N ALA A 39 9.39 -26.56 -4.96
CA ALA A 39 10.55 -27.41 -4.67
C ALA A 39 10.30 -28.37 -3.49
N MET A 40 9.53 -27.92 -2.50
CA MET A 40 9.12 -28.73 -1.36
C MET A 40 7.98 -29.72 -1.70
N ALA A 41 7.31 -29.59 -2.84
CA ALA A 41 6.23 -30.49 -3.24
C ALA A 41 6.71 -31.95 -3.40
N SER A 42 7.99 -32.16 -3.71
CA SER A 42 8.60 -33.49 -3.82
C SER A 42 8.87 -34.17 -2.47
N THR A 43 8.69 -33.46 -1.34
CA THR A 43 8.86 -34.04 0.00
C THR A 43 7.61 -34.83 0.40
N PRO A 44 7.74 -36.09 0.89
CA PRO A 44 6.60 -36.85 1.38
C PRO A 44 5.89 -36.09 2.50
N ASP A 45 4.56 -36.07 2.48
CA ASP A 45 3.69 -35.44 3.48
C ASP A 45 3.73 -33.90 3.58
N PHE A 46 4.09 -33.16 2.52
CA PHE A 46 4.05 -31.68 2.53
C PHE A 46 2.69 -31.12 2.05
N PRO A 47 1.82 -30.60 2.94
CA PRO A 47 0.45 -30.20 2.58
C PRO A 47 0.34 -28.76 2.02
N TYR A 48 1.45 -28.02 1.95
CA TYR A 48 1.45 -26.57 1.71
C TYR A 48 1.77 -26.19 0.26
N ALA A 49 2.11 -27.14 -0.61
CA ALA A 49 2.38 -26.91 -2.04
C ALA A 49 1.08 -26.70 -2.84
N THR A 50 0.17 -25.88 -2.33
CA THR A 50 -1.14 -25.62 -2.93
C THR A 50 -1.35 -24.15 -3.26
N VAL A 51 -2.07 -23.88 -4.34
CA VAL A 51 -2.45 -22.51 -4.76
C VAL A 51 -3.16 -21.79 -3.61
N ARG A 52 -4.11 -22.48 -2.96
CA ARG A 52 -4.89 -21.93 -1.85
C ARG A 52 -4.02 -21.51 -0.67
N PHE A 53 -3.06 -22.34 -0.25
CA PHE A 53 -2.17 -22.00 0.87
C PHE A 53 -1.31 -20.78 0.55
N SER A 54 -0.70 -20.75 -0.64
CA SER A 54 0.12 -19.62 -1.07
C SER A 54 -0.70 -18.32 -1.07
N LEU A 55 -1.81 -18.28 -1.82
CA LEU A 55 -2.62 -17.05 -1.92
C LEU A 55 -3.22 -16.62 -0.58
N SER A 56 -3.58 -17.57 0.28
CA SER A 56 -4.00 -17.30 1.65
C SER A 56 -2.92 -16.58 2.45
N ASN A 57 -1.66 -17.01 2.34
CA ASN A 57 -0.57 -16.33 3.00
C ASN A 57 -0.46 -14.85 2.57
N LEU A 58 -0.66 -14.56 1.28
CA LEU A 58 -0.68 -13.17 0.81
C LEU A 58 -1.90 -12.40 1.34
N ILE A 59 -3.07 -13.04 1.42
CA ILE A 59 -4.29 -12.42 1.98
C ILE A 59 -4.05 -11.99 3.44
N SER A 60 -3.40 -12.82 4.25
CA SER A 60 -3.01 -12.46 5.63
C SER A 60 -2.00 -11.30 5.68
N MET A 61 -1.25 -11.08 4.60
CA MET A 61 -0.27 -10.01 4.48
C MET A 61 -0.82 -8.76 3.76
N LEU A 62 -2.12 -8.63 3.53
CA LEU A 62 -2.71 -7.42 2.91
C LEU A 62 -2.29 -6.09 3.57
N PRO A 63 -2.10 -5.97 4.91
CA PRO A 63 -1.58 -4.76 5.51
C PRO A 63 -0.21 -4.31 4.97
N SER A 64 0.59 -5.24 4.41
CA SER A 64 1.88 -4.90 3.79
C SER A 64 1.73 -4.02 2.54
N LEU A 65 0.57 -4.02 1.87
CA LEU A 65 0.28 -3.12 0.76
C LEU A 65 0.34 -1.64 1.19
N PHE A 66 -0.09 -1.35 2.42
CA PHE A 66 -0.04 0.00 2.99
C PHE A 66 1.41 0.43 3.21
N LEU A 67 2.25 -0.49 3.70
CA LEU A 67 3.69 -0.28 3.89
C LEU A 67 4.42 -0.08 2.55
N LEU A 68 4.09 -0.88 1.54
CA LEU A 68 4.63 -0.73 0.18
C LEU A 68 4.23 0.61 -0.44
N ALA A 69 3.01 1.10 -0.20
CA ALA A 69 2.60 2.43 -0.65
C ALA A 69 3.46 3.55 -0.04
N GLY A 70 3.74 3.50 1.27
CA GLY A 70 4.64 4.44 1.93
C GLY A 70 6.08 4.33 1.42
N LEU A 71 6.57 3.10 1.22
CA LEU A 71 7.90 2.83 0.69
C LEU A 71 8.06 3.31 -0.76
N LEU A 72 7.02 3.20 -1.59
CA LEU A 72 7.03 3.73 -2.95
C LEU A 72 7.22 5.25 -2.93
N VAL A 73 6.41 5.97 -2.15
CA VAL A 73 6.53 7.42 -2.03
C VAL A 73 7.90 7.81 -1.48
N TRP A 74 8.41 7.04 -0.53
CA TRP A 74 9.75 7.22 -0.01
C TRP A 74 10.80 7.12 -1.10
N VAL A 75 10.81 6.00 -1.84
CA VAL A 75 11.77 5.77 -2.93
C VAL A 75 11.69 6.88 -3.97
N LEU A 76 10.49 7.27 -4.39
CA LEU A 76 10.30 8.26 -5.45
C LEU A 76 10.66 9.70 -5.06
N PHE A 77 10.51 10.07 -3.79
CA PHE A 77 10.60 11.46 -3.36
C PHE A 77 11.59 11.71 -2.22
N ALA A 78 12.37 10.71 -1.80
CA ALA A 78 13.34 10.87 -0.73
C ALA A 78 14.45 11.88 -1.06
N ASP A 79 14.83 11.95 -2.34
CA ASP A 79 15.96 12.75 -2.82
C ASP A 79 15.56 14.06 -3.51
N ASP A 80 14.26 14.31 -3.71
CA ASP A 80 13.74 15.51 -4.37
C ASP A 80 14.19 16.84 -3.72
N ARG A 81 14.54 16.82 -2.44
CA ARG A 81 15.09 18.00 -1.76
C ARG A 81 16.60 18.13 -1.85
N LYS A 82 17.33 17.03 -2.05
CA LYS A 82 18.77 17.07 -2.30
C LYS A 82 19.04 17.58 -3.73
N ASP A 83 18.17 17.21 -4.66
CA ASP A 83 18.32 17.53 -6.08
C ASP A 83 17.77 18.91 -6.48
N GLY A 84 17.11 19.62 -5.55
CA GLY A 84 16.53 20.95 -5.79
C GLY A 84 15.35 20.96 -6.76
N THR A 85 14.82 19.80 -7.15
CA THR A 85 13.73 19.62 -8.13
C THR A 85 12.46 20.36 -7.71
N PHE A 86 12.20 20.41 -6.40
CA PHE A 86 11.10 21.19 -5.82
C PHE A 86 11.23 22.70 -6.11
N LYS A 87 12.44 23.26 -6.01
CA LYS A 87 12.68 24.68 -6.26
C LYS A 87 12.59 25.01 -7.74
N ASN A 88 13.11 24.13 -8.60
CA ASN A 88 13.04 24.28 -10.06
C ASN A 88 11.59 24.29 -10.55
N ALA A 89 10.74 23.39 -10.04
CA ALA A 89 9.32 23.35 -10.43
C ALA A 89 8.52 24.58 -9.97
N VAL A 90 8.85 25.15 -8.81
CA VAL A 90 8.24 26.40 -8.33
C VAL A 90 8.73 27.59 -9.15
N ALA A 91 10.02 27.62 -9.53
CA ALA A 91 10.59 28.65 -10.40
C ALA A 91 9.96 28.62 -11.81
N ASP A 92 9.55 27.44 -12.29
CA ASP A 92 8.83 27.25 -13.55
C ASP A 92 7.35 27.66 -13.49
N GLY A 93 6.88 28.24 -12.38
CA GLY A 93 5.54 28.80 -12.23
C GLY A 93 4.46 27.82 -11.76
N CYS A 94 4.80 26.59 -11.35
CA CYS A 94 3.82 25.67 -10.76
C CYS A 94 3.51 26.04 -9.30
N SER A 95 2.22 26.06 -8.94
CA SER A 95 1.83 26.29 -7.54
C SER A 95 2.18 25.08 -6.67
N ARG A 96 2.47 25.29 -5.38
CA ARG A 96 2.77 24.20 -4.43
C ARG A 96 1.59 23.22 -4.27
N ARG A 97 0.35 23.68 -4.46
CA ARG A 97 -0.86 22.83 -4.48
C ARG A 97 -0.86 21.90 -5.68
N ASP A 98 -0.55 22.44 -6.85
CA ASP A 98 -0.48 21.68 -8.08
C ASP A 98 0.62 20.63 -8.04
N LEU A 99 1.77 20.99 -7.46
CA LEU A 99 2.87 20.06 -7.25
C LEU A 99 2.48 18.91 -6.32
N PHE A 100 1.77 19.20 -5.23
CA PHE A 100 1.27 18.18 -4.30
C PHE A 100 0.29 17.22 -5.00
N VAL A 101 -0.70 17.75 -5.72
CA VAL A 101 -1.68 16.94 -6.45
C VAL A 101 -1.00 16.11 -7.54
N GLY A 102 -0.09 16.72 -8.30
CA GLY A 102 0.69 16.04 -9.34
C GLY A 102 1.46 14.85 -8.79
N LYS A 103 2.15 15.01 -7.65
CA LYS A 103 2.87 13.92 -6.98
C LYS A 103 1.94 12.83 -6.48
N CYS A 104 0.80 13.18 -5.89
CA CYS A 104 -0.20 12.19 -5.46
C CYS A 104 -0.71 11.37 -6.66
N LEU A 105 -1.03 12.02 -7.78
CA LEU A 105 -1.54 11.34 -8.98
C LEU A 105 -0.48 10.44 -9.63
N VAL A 106 0.75 10.93 -9.79
CA VAL A 106 1.85 10.16 -10.40
C VAL A 106 2.21 8.96 -9.53
N SER A 107 2.39 9.15 -8.22
CA SER A 107 2.71 8.04 -7.31
C SER A 107 1.58 7.02 -7.19
N THR A 108 0.31 7.47 -7.21
CA THR A 108 -0.83 6.54 -7.23
C THR A 108 -0.86 5.73 -8.52
N GLY A 109 -0.72 6.38 -9.69
CA GLY A 109 -0.71 5.69 -10.98
C GLY A 109 0.42 4.67 -11.10
N LEU A 110 1.64 5.06 -10.73
CA LEU A 110 2.81 4.16 -10.72
C LEU A 110 2.66 3.03 -9.71
N GLY A 111 2.14 3.33 -8.51
CA GLY A 111 1.87 2.31 -7.49
C GLY A 111 0.86 1.28 -7.95
N LEU A 112 -0.23 1.70 -8.61
CA LEU A 112 -1.21 0.77 -9.20
C LEU A 112 -0.61 -0.09 -10.31
N ALA A 113 0.24 0.50 -11.17
CA ALA A 113 0.95 -0.25 -12.20
C ALA A 113 1.90 -1.30 -11.59
N SER A 114 2.74 -0.91 -10.62
CA SER A 114 3.63 -1.82 -9.90
C SER A 114 2.87 -2.93 -9.18
N MET A 115 1.77 -2.59 -8.49
CA MET A 115 0.92 -3.56 -7.82
C MET A 115 0.33 -4.58 -8.80
N THR A 116 -0.12 -4.12 -9.98
CA THR A 116 -0.66 -4.99 -11.03
C THR A 116 0.39 -5.99 -11.52
N VAL A 117 1.63 -5.53 -11.73
CA VAL A 117 2.75 -6.40 -12.12
C VAL A 117 3.06 -7.42 -11.02
N ILE A 118 3.18 -7.00 -9.77
CA ILE A 118 3.48 -7.89 -8.63
C ILE A 118 2.39 -8.95 -8.47
N LEU A 119 1.12 -8.56 -8.56
CA LEU A 119 0.00 -9.49 -8.47
C LEU A 119 -0.04 -10.47 -9.65
N ALA A 120 0.20 -10.00 -10.87
CA ALA A 120 0.25 -10.86 -12.05
C ALA A 120 1.37 -11.91 -11.94
N VAL A 121 2.55 -11.48 -11.49
CA VAL A 121 3.70 -12.37 -11.25
C VAL A 121 3.39 -13.38 -10.14
N TYR A 122 2.77 -12.94 -9.04
CA TYR A 122 2.46 -13.83 -7.93
C TYR A 122 1.36 -14.84 -8.26
N VAL A 123 0.20 -14.37 -8.75
CA VAL A 123 -0.91 -15.24 -9.16
C VAL A 123 -0.48 -16.17 -10.28
N GLY A 124 0.23 -15.64 -11.28
CA GLY A 124 0.76 -16.44 -12.39
C GLY A 124 1.70 -17.54 -11.91
N SER A 125 2.68 -17.21 -11.05
CA SER A 125 3.60 -18.22 -10.52
C SER A 125 2.91 -19.23 -9.61
N ALA A 126 1.98 -18.82 -8.75
CA ALA A 126 1.25 -19.73 -7.88
C ALA A 126 0.39 -20.72 -8.70
N VAL A 127 -0.35 -20.24 -9.70
CA VAL A 127 -1.22 -21.08 -10.54
C VAL A 127 -0.41 -21.99 -11.48
N LEU A 128 0.74 -21.54 -11.97
CA LEU A 128 1.58 -22.34 -12.86
C LEU A 128 2.41 -23.40 -12.13
N LEU A 129 2.85 -23.13 -10.89
CA LEU A 129 3.77 -23.99 -10.16
C LEU A 129 3.08 -24.88 -9.11
N LEU A 130 1.94 -24.47 -8.55
CA LEU A 130 1.30 -25.17 -7.42
C LEU A 130 0.02 -25.87 -7.86
N GLU A 131 -0.34 -26.93 -7.13
CA GLU A 131 -1.56 -27.70 -7.41
C GLU A 131 -2.78 -27.14 -6.68
N GLY A 132 -3.97 -27.40 -7.24
CA GLY A 132 -5.25 -27.09 -6.62
C GLY A 132 -6.09 -26.03 -7.35
N PRO A 133 -7.33 -25.82 -6.89
CA PRO A 133 -8.25 -24.88 -7.51
C PRO A 133 -7.76 -23.43 -7.40
N ALA A 134 -8.07 -22.64 -8.43
CA ALA A 134 -7.74 -21.21 -8.51
C ALA A 134 -8.86 -20.31 -7.92
N ASP A 135 -9.75 -20.87 -7.10
CA ASP A 135 -10.84 -20.15 -6.42
C ASP A 135 -10.32 -19.02 -5.52
N ALA A 136 -9.20 -19.27 -4.84
CA ALA A 136 -8.49 -18.31 -3.99
C ALA A 136 -7.99 -17.05 -4.73
N VAL A 137 -7.86 -17.10 -6.07
CA VAL A 137 -7.49 -15.91 -6.87
C VAL A 137 -8.58 -14.85 -6.78
N SER A 138 -9.85 -15.24 -6.91
CA SER A 138 -10.98 -14.31 -6.86
C SER A 138 -11.10 -13.63 -5.49
N ILE A 139 -10.83 -14.38 -4.42
CA ILE A 139 -10.83 -13.91 -3.04
C ILE A 139 -9.71 -12.89 -2.82
N LEU A 140 -8.49 -13.21 -3.27
CA LEU A 140 -7.35 -12.30 -3.19
C LEU A 140 -7.65 -10.98 -3.92
N LEU A 141 -8.18 -11.05 -5.15
CA LEU A 141 -8.50 -9.85 -5.93
C LEU A 141 -9.57 -8.99 -5.25
N LYS A 142 -10.59 -9.59 -4.63
CA LYS A 142 -11.57 -8.84 -3.81
C LYS A 142 -10.91 -8.18 -2.60
N GLY A 143 -10.02 -8.88 -1.89
CA GLY A 143 -9.29 -8.33 -0.75
C GLY A 143 -8.40 -7.16 -1.14
N VAL A 144 -7.65 -7.28 -2.23
CA VAL A 144 -6.87 -6.16 -2.80
C VAL A 144 -7.78 -4.99 -3.17
N ALA A 145 -8.90 -5.25 -3.87
CA ALA A 145 -9.84 -4.21 -4.27
C ALA A 145 -10.45 -3.48 -3.06
N ALA A 146 -10.75 -4.20 -1.97
CA ALA A 146 -11.23 -3.62 -0.72
C ALA A 146 -10.15 -2.77 -0.02
N ALA A 147 -8.88 -3.16 -0.11
CA ALA A 147 -7.75 -2.45 0.48
C ALA A 147 -7.32 -1.21 -0.33
N LEU A 148 -7.59 -1.18 -1.64
CA LEU A 148 -7.15 -0.14 -2.57
C LEU A 148 -7.39 1.30 -2.08
N PRO A 149 -8.59 1.69 -1.61
CA PRO A 149 -8.84 3.08 -1.21
C PRO A 149 -7.92 3.52 -0.07
N PHE A 150 -7.65 2.65 0.90
CA PHE A 150 -6.73 2.98 1.99
C PHE A 150 -5.26 2.94 1.56
N THR A 151 -4.90 2.05 0.63
CA THR A 151 -3.57 2.08 -0.01
C THR A 151 -3.31 3.42 -0.70
N VAL A 152 -4.31 3.97 -1.40
CA VAL A 152 -4.23 5.32 -1.98
C VAL A 152 -4.12 6.39 -0.88
N ALA A 153 -4.88 6.26 0.21
CA ALA A 153 -4.76 7.17 1.37
C ALA A 153 -3.33 7.18 1.94
N CYS A 154 -2.68 6.02 2.00
CA CYS A 154 -1.30 5.87 2.45
C CYS A 154 -0.31 6.59 1.52
N VAL A 155 -0.51 6.52 0.20
CA VAL A 155 0.28 7.29 -0.78
C VAL A 155 0.11 8.79 -0.55
N VAL A 156 -1.14 9.26 -0.44
CA VAL A 156 -1.45 10.69 -0.23
C VAL A 156 -0.83 11.20 1.08
N LEU A 157 -0.94 10.44 2.16
CA LEU A 157 -0.30 10.75 3.43
C LEU A 157 1.23 10.80 3.28
N GLY A 158 1.83 9.85 2.58
CA GLY A 158 3.27 9.83 2.33
C GLY A 158 3.73 11.11 1.65
N VAL A 159 3.05 11.51 0.57
CA VAL A 159 3.36 12.74 -0.17
C VAL A 159 3.18 13.96 0.74
N ALA A 160 2.12 13.99 1.55
CA ALA A 160 1.85 15.07 2.49
C ALA A 160 2.97 15.21 3.52
N VAL A 161 3.36 14.14 4.19
CA VAL A 161 4.39 14.18 5.22
C VAL A 161 5.76 14.52 4.63
N CYS A 162 6.13 13.97 3.47
CA CYS A 162 7.35 14.32 2.74
C CYS A 162 7.38 15.80 2.33
N SER A 163 6.23 16.38 2.00
CA SER A 163 6.13 17.81 1.66
C SER A 163 6.33 18.74 2.87
N VAL A 164 6.04 18.27 4.09
CA VAL A 164 6.04 19.08 5.31
C VAL A 164 7.34 18.98 6.10
N LEU A 165 7.84 17.77 6.32
CA LEU A 165 8.95 17.56 7.27
C LEU A 165 10.31 17.68 6.58
N PRO A 166 11.25 18.50 7.08
CA PRO A 166 12.50 18.85 6.39
C PRO A 166 13.40 17.63 6.12
N LYS A 167 13.50 16.73 7.10
CA LYS A 167 14.27 15.50 7.00
C LYS A 167 13.38 14.40 6.46
N THR A 168 13.83 13.74 5.39
CA THR A 168 13.11 12.60 4.84
C THR A 168 12.93 11.55 5.94
N SER A 169 13.97 11.18 6.70
CA SER A 169 13.84 10.11 7.73
C SER A 169 12.73 10.36 8.75
N ALA A 170 12.56 11.61 9.16
CA ALA A 170 11.45 12.00 10.04
C ALA A 170 10.08 11.83 9.34
N ALA A 171 9.99 12.11 8.04
CA ALA A 171 8.78 11.91 7.26
C ALA A 171 8.34 10.44 7.21
N PHE A 172 9.27 9.52 6.98
CA PHE A 172 8.96 8.09 7.01
C PHE A 172 8.49 7.62 8.39
N LEU A 173 9.18 8.06 9.45
CA LEU A 173 8.82 7.66 10.81
C LEU A 173 7.44 8.18 11.22
N VAL A 174 7.11 9.43 10.88
CA VAL A 174 5.77 9.99 11.15
C VAL A 174 4.70 9.28 10.34
N TRP A 175 4.98 9.01 9.07
CA TRP A 175 4.06 8.25 8.21
C TRP A 175 3.82 6.83 8.78
N LEU A 176 4.88 6.11 9.14
CA LEU A 176 4.83 4.76 9.73
C LEU A 176 4.09 4.78 11.07
N ALA A 177 4.29 5.83 11.87
CA ALA A 177 3.59 6.00 13.13
C ALA A 177 2.09 6.11 12.92
N ILE A 178 1.64 6.94 11.98
CA ILE A 178 0.22 7.16 11.68
C ILE A 178 -0.43 5.90 11.10
N VAL A 179 0.25 5.21 10.18
CA VAL A 179 -0.33 4.09 9.42
C VAL A 179 -0.32 2.78 10.19
N ALA A 180 0.70 2.51 11.01
CA ALA A 180 0.90 1.19 11.62
C ALA A 180 1.07 1.23 13.15
N ILE A 181 1.95 2.10 13.67
CA ILE A 181 2.32 2.06 15.10
C ILE A 181 1.16 2.54 15.99
N VAL A 182 0.58 3.71 15.68
CA VAL A 182 -0.55 4.26 16.44
C VAL A 182 -1.77 3.34 16.36
N PRO A 183 -2.17 2.82 15.18
CA PRO A 183 -3.23 1.81 15.12
C PRO A 183 -2.96 0.59 15.99
N SER A 184 -1.77 0.00 15.90
CA SER A 184 -1.41 -1.18 16.69
C SER A 184 -1.42 -0.89 18.20
N ALA A 185 -0.90 0.26 18.62
CA ALA A 185 -0.90 0.67 20.01
C ALA A 185 -2.33 0.88 20.54
N LEU A 186 -3.20 1.54 19.76
CA LEU A 186 -4.61 1.72 20.11
C LEU A 186 -5.35 0.37 20.17
N HIS A 187 -5.03 -0.57 19.28
CA HIS A 187 -5.60 -1.91 19.35
C HIS A 187 -5.21 -2.63 20.64
N ALA A 188 -3.92 -2.57 21.03
CA ALA A 188 -3.44 -3.19 22.26
C ALA A 188 -4.14 -2.61 23.51
N VAL A 189 -4.30 -1.29 23.58
CA VAL A 189 -5.06 -0.63 24.66
C VAL A 189 -6.55 -1.00 24.59
N GLY A 190 -7.09 -1.10 23.38
CA GLY A 190 -8.48 -1.43 23.11
C GLY A 190 -8.91 -2.84 23.56
N MET A 191 -7.95 -3.75 23.75
CA MET A 191 -8.23 -5.07 24.35
C MET A 191 -8.65 -4.98 25.83
N VAL A 192 -8.29 -3.89 26.51
CA VAL A 192 -8.62 -3.66 27.93
C VAL A 192 -9.69 -2.57 28.07
N VAL A 193 -9.69 -1.60 27.17
CA VAL A 193 -10.58 -0.42 27.22
C VAL A 193 -11.53 -0.43 26.03
N GLU A 194 -12.77 -0.85 26.26
CA GLU A 194 -13.78 -1.04 25.21
C GLU A 194 -14.01 0.20 24.30
N PRO A 195 -14.11 1.45 24.82
CA PRO A 195 -14.21 2.63 23.96
C PRO A 195 -13.01 2.81 23.01
N VAL A 196 -11.80 2.46 23.46
CA VAL A 196 -10.58 2.53 22.63
C VAL A 196 -10.58 1.40 21.61
N GLY A 197 -11.07 0.22 21.99
CA GLY A 197 -11.26 -0.92 21.08
C GLY A 197 -12.22 -0.59 19.94
N ALA A 198 -13.33 0.06 20.24
CA ALA A 198 -14.29 0.52 19.24
C ALA A 198 -13.63 1.45 18.22
N LEU A 199 -12.85 2.45 18.66
CA LEU A 199 -12.10 3.34 17.76
C LEU A 199 -11.01 2.60 16.97
N ALA A 200 -10.23 1.75 17.64
CA ALA A 200 -9.15 0.99 17.03
C ALA A 200 -9.65 0.03 15.94
N SER A 201 -10.88 -0.48 16.06
CA SER A 201 -11.51 -1.36 15.07
C SER A 201 -11.80 -0.66 13.74
N TRP A 202 -11.85 0.67 13.71
CA TRP A 202 -12.04 1.46 12.48
C TRP A 202 -10.72 1.83 11.79
N LEU A 203 -9.58 1.51 12.38
CA LEU A 203 -8.28 1.79 11.78
C LEU A 203 -7.91 0.68 10.79
N PRO A 204 -7.68 1.01 9.50
CA PRO A 204 -7.49 0.00 8.45
C PRO A 204 -6.36 -0.98 8.70
N TYR A 205 -5.23 -0.52 9.24
CA TYR A 205 -4.15 -1.43 9.61
C TYR A 205 -4.60 -2.51 10.60
N ASN A 206 -5.47 -2.17 11.55
CA ASN A 206 -5.94 -3.11 12.57
C ASN A 206 -6.94 -4.10 12.02
N PHE A 207 -7.98 -3.66 11.31
CA PHE A 207 -8.99 -4.60 10.82
C PHE A 207 -8.48 -5.46 9.65
N PHE A 208 -7.57 -4.96 8.80
CA PHE A 208 -6.91 -5.82 7.81
C PHE A 208 -5.90 -6.81 8.44
N SER A 209 -5.37 -6.54 9.63
CA SER A 209 -4.47 -7.46 10.33
C SER A 209 -5.19 -8.49 11.20
N ASN A 210 -6.33 -8.11 11.78
CA ASN A 210 -7.00 -8.91 12.82
C ASN A 210 -8.37 -9.48 12.39
N GLU A 211 -9.06 -8.84 11.44
CA GLU A 211 -10.38 -9.28 10.95
C GLU A 211 -10.28 -10.03 9.60
N VAL A 212 -9.05 -10.33 9.15
CA VAL A 212 -8.77 -11.21 8.00
C VAL A 212 -8.33 -12.57 8.56
N ALA A 213 -9.29 -13.32 9.10
CA ALA A 213 -9.03 -14.62 9.70
C ALA A 213 -9.08 -15.73 8.65
N ILE A 214 -7.92 -16.26 8.28
CA ILE A 214 -7.84 -17.50 7.51
C ILE A 214 -7.87 -18.65 8.50
N ASN A 215 -9.06 -19.16 8.78
CA ASN A 215 -9.16 -20.39 9.56
C ASN A 215 -8.56 -21.54 8.73
N GLN A 216 -7.58 -22.24 9.32
CA GLN A 216 -6.93 -23.42 8.75
C GLN A 216 -7.90 -24.57 8.41
N SER A 217 -9.18 -24.44 8.78
CA SER A 217 -10.30 -25.36 8.52
C SER A 217 -11.12 -25.04 7.26
N GLY A 218 -10.75 -24.04 6.46
CA GLY A 218 -11.35 -23.82 5.12
C GLY A 218 -12.65 -23.01 5.07
N LEU A 219 -13.10 -22.46 6.20
CA LEU A 219 -14.15 -21.43 6.26
C LEU A 219 -13.47 -20.08 6.51
N ALA A 220 -13.14 -19.38 5.43
CA ALA A 220 -12.60 -18.03 5.53
C ALA A 220 -13.75 -17.04 5.40
N GLU A 221 -14.27 -16.55 6.53
CA GLU A 221 -15.13 -15.37 6.52
C GLU A 221 -14.23 -14.15 6.35
N PHE A 222 -14.13 -13.67 5.11
CA PHE A 222 -13.39 -12.44 4.84
C PHE A 222 -14.27 -11.23 5.12
N LEU A 223 -13.68 -10.20 5.74
CA LEU A 223 -14.36 -8.95 6.05
C LEU A 223 -15.14 -8.38 4.85
N TRP A 224 -14.56 -8.43 3.66
CA TRP A 224 -15.13 -7.90 2.41
C TRP A 224 -16.19 -8.79 1.74
N ASP A 225 -16.44 -10.00 2.24
CA ASP A 225 -17.55 -10.82 1.72
C ASP A 225 -18.91 -10.39 2.31
N THR A 226 -18.90 -9.67 3.43
CA THR A 226 -20.11 -9.03 3.97
C THR A 226 -20.29 -7.62 3.41
N PRO A 227 -21.52 -7.19 3.06
CA PRO A 227 -21.77 -5.81 2.63
C PRO A 227 -21.32 -4.77 3.66
N ALA A 228 -21.49 -5.07 4.94
CA ALA A 228 -21.10 -4.18 6.04
C ALA A 228 -19.57 -4.05 6.17
N GLY A 229 -18.83 -5.16 6.09
CA GLY A 229 -17.37 -5.12 6.15
C GLY A 229 -16.74 -4.50 4.91
N LEU A 230 -17.29 -4.74 3.71
CA LEU A 230 -16.88 -4.02 2.51
C LEU A 230 -17.13 -2.51 2.65
N ALA A 231 -18.30 -2.11 3.15
CA ALA A 231 -18.60 -0.70 3.42
C ALA A 231 -17.60 -0.08 4.41
N LYS A 232 -17.25 -0.79 5.49
CA LYS A 232 -16.23 -0.36 6.46
C LYS A 232 -14.88 -0.09 5.78
N CYS A 233 -14.41 -1.00 4.92
CA CYS A 233 -13.16 -0.83 4.16
C CYS A 233 -13.20 0.42 3.27
N LEU A 234 -14.28 0.58 2.49
CA LEU A 234 -14.43 1.70 1.56
C LEU A 234 -14.53 3.03 2.30
N ILE A 235 -15.36 3.12 3.34
CA ILE A 235 -15.54 4.33 4.15
C ILE A 235 -14.21 4.74 4.78
N ALA A 236 -13.52 3.82 5.45
CA ALA A 236 -12.25 4.15 6.12
C ALA A 236 -11.16 4.57 5.11
N GLY A 237 -11.10 3.91 3.95
CA GLY A 237 -10.15 4.25 2.90
C GLY A 237 -10.41 5.62 2.25
N PHE A 238 -11.64 5.88 1.80
CA PHE A 238 -11.99 7.18 1.19
C PHE A 238 -11.94 8.33 2.19
N ALA A 239 -12.35 8.09 3.45
CA ALA A 239 -12.18 9.07 4.52
C ALA A 239 -10.70 9.40 4.74
N GLY A 240 -9.81 8.39 4.71
CA GLY A 240 -8.36 8.60 4.76
C GLY A 240 -7.85 9.47 3.61
N VAL A 241 -8.25 9.17 2.37
CA VAL A 241 -7.88 9.99 1.19
C VAL A 241 -8.32 11.44 1.37
N ALA A 242 -9.57 11.65 1.80
CA ALA A 242 -10.11 13.00 2.00
C ALA A 242 -9.37 13.76 3.11
N VAL A 243 -9.21 13.15 4.29
CA VAL A 243 -8.56 13.77 5.45
C VAL A 243 -7.10 14.11 5.14
N PHE A 244 -6.34 13.16 4.61
CA PHE A 244 -4.92 13.38 4.29
C PHE A 244 -4.74 14.33 3.11
N GLY A 245 -5.61 14.26 2.11
CA GLY A 245 -5.62 15.17 0.98
C GLY A 245 -5.90 16.62 1.38
N ILE A 246 -6.93 16.85 2.21
CA ILE A 246 -7.28 18.18 2.74
C ILE A 246 -6.14 18.72 3.59
N ALA A 247 -5.59 17.91 4.50
CA ALA A 247 -4.47 18.30 5.35
C ALA A 247 -3.23 18.67 4.52
N GLY A 248 -2.89 17.87 3.51
CA GLY A 248 -1.79 18.12 2.59
C GLY A 248 -1.97 19.40 1.78
N LEU A 249 -3.16 19.60 1.18
CA LEU A 249 -3.50 20.81 0.40
C LEU A 249 -3.48 22.09 1.25
N TRP A 250 -4.06 22.01 2.45
CA TRP A 250 -4.07 23.13 3.39
C TRP A 250 -2.64 23.54 3.74
N ARG A 251 -1.78 22.56 4.07
CA ARG A 251 -0.40 22.84 4.43
C ARG A 251 0.43 23.35 3.25
N ALA A 252 0.25 22.78 2.06
CA ALA A 252 0.87 23.25 0.83
C ALA A 252 0.53 24.72 0.53
N SER A 253 -0.65 25.20 0.95
CA SER A 253 -1.05 26.60 0.75
C SER A 253 -0.56 27.59 1.81
N LYS A 254 -0.17 27.11 3.00
CA LYS A 254 0.34 27.96 4.09
C LYS A 254 1.87 28.11 4.10
N THR A 255 2.56 27.33 3.28
CA THR A 255 4.02 27.38 3.25
C THR A 255 4.43 28.46 2.25
N GLU A 256 4.77 29.65 2.76
CA GLU A 256 5.19 30.81 1.96
C GLU A 256 6.52 30.57 1.22
N LEU A 257 6.77 31.40 0.20
CA LEU A 257 7.88 31.33 -0.77
C LEU A 257 9.25 31.21 -0.10
#